data_AF-Q60GM2-F1
#
_entry.id   AF-Q60GM2-F1
#
_cell.length_a   1.000
_cell.length_b   1.000
_cell.length_c   1.000
_cell.angle_alpha   90.00
_cell.angle_beta   90.00
_cell.angle_gamma   90.00
#
_symmetry.space_group_name_H-M   'P 1'
#
loop_
_entity.id
_entity.type
_entity.pdbx_description
1 polymer ?
#
loop_
_entity_poly.entity_id
_entity_poly.type
_entity_poly.pdbx_seq_one_letter_code
_entity_poly.pdbx_strand_id
1 'polypeptide(L)'
;DMVDMVRSYASGFIFTTSLPPANMAGARASISYQRNFLGDRQLKQINVRDLKSRFEALDIPVIPGPSHIVPVLVGDPVLTKQASDMLLAKHNVYVQAINYPTVARGEERLRFTVTPGHTVEQIARLATAVDSTFSELGIKRTTDWKALGGHANVGMPDAKPVEPIWTD
;
A
#
# COMPACT_ATOMS: atom_id res chain seq x y z
N ASP A 1 1.13 1.39 36.01
CA ASP A 1 2.07 2.53 36.12
C ASP A 1 2.10 3.38 34.86
N MET A 2 2.57 2.87 33.70
CA MET A 2 2.65 3.67 32.46
C MET A 2 1.30 4.25 31.99
N VAL A 3 0.26 3.41 31.87
CA VAL A 3 -1.07 3.85 31.40
C VAL A 3 -1.65 4.93 32.30
N ASP A 4 -1.49 4.80 33.61
CA ASP A 4 -2.05 5.72 34.60
C ASP A 4 -1.33 7.07 34.61
N MET A 5 -0.01 7.06 34.37
CA MET A 5 0.76 8.29 34.15
C MET A 5 0.24 9.05 32.91
N VAL A 6 0.03 8.38 31.77
CA VAL A 6 -0.53 9.03 30.57
C VAL A 6 -1.93 9.57 30.84
N ARG A 7 -2.80 8.76 31.47
CA ARG A 7 -4.18 9.14 31.84
C ARG A 7 -4.20 10.40 32.71
N SER A 8 -3.23 10.55 33.61
CA SER A 8 -3.22 11.62 34.62
C SER A 8 -2.51 12.90 34.18
N TYR A 9 -1.58 12.83 33.20
CA TYR A 9 -0.72 13.97 32.84
C TYR A 9 -0.79 14.39 31.36
N ALA A 10 -1.30 13.57 30.45
CA ALA A 10 -1.35 13.93 29.03
C ALA A 10 -2.49 14.93 28.75
N SER A 11 -2.16 16.20 28.51
CA SER A 11 -3.14 17.25 28.21
C SER A 11 -4.01 16.91 27.00
N GLY A 12 -3.43 16.31 25.96
CA GLY A 12 -4.16 15.85 24.77
C GLY A 12 -5.13 14.68 25.01
N PHE A 13 -5.03 13.98 26.15
CA PHE A 13 -6.00 12.98 26.58
C PHE A 13 -7.10 13.60 27.47
N ILE A 14 -6.71 14.52 28.37
CA ILE A 14 -7.62 15.08 29.39
C ILE A 14 -8.52 16.18 28.83
N PHE A 15 -7.96 17.10 28.04
CA PHE A 15 -8.64 18.33 27.61
C PHE A 15 -9.19 18.21 26.19
N THR A 16 -9.85 17.09 25.90
CA THR A 16 -10.56 16.83 24.64
C THR A 16 -11.86 16.07 24.91
N THR A 17 -12.85 16.22 24.02
CA THR A 17 -14.10 15.45 24.12
C THR A 17 -13.83 13.96 23.89
N SER A 18 -14.41 13.11 24.72
CA SER A 18 -14.36 11.66 24.56
C SER A 18 -14.96 11.22 23.22
N LEU A 19 -14.44 10.12 22.68
CA LEU A 19 -14.97 9.52 21.46
C LEU A 19 -16.45 9.11 21.64
N PRO A 20 -17.30 9.26 20.61
CA PRO A 20 -18.70 8.84 20.68
C PRO A 20 -18.87 7.37 21.08
N PRO A 21 -19.82 7.02 21.97
CA PRO A 21 -20.03 5.64 22.41
C PRO A 21 -20.26 4.64 21.27
N ALA A 22 -20.95 5.06 20.20
CA ALA A 22 -21.19 4.22 19.03
C ALA A 22 -19.89 3.81 18.31
N ASN A 23 -18.92 4.73 18.17
CA ASN A 23 -17.62 4.45 17.57
C ASN A 23 -16.83 3.45 18.42
N MET A 24 -16.87 3.61 19.75
CA MET A 24 -16.21 2.71 20.70
C MET A 24 -16.82 1.30 20.64
N ALA A 25 -18.15 1.20 20.55
CA ALA A 25 -18.86 -0.07 20.41
C ALA A 25 -18.52 -0.78 19.09
N GLY A 26 -18.50 -0.05 17.97
CA GLY A 26 -18.10 -0.58 16.66
C GLY A 26 -16.65 -1.06 16.63
N ALA A 27 -15.72 -0.28 17.18
CA ALA A 27 -14.31 -0.68 17.31
C ALA A 27 -14.16 -1.95 18.16
N ARG A 28 -14.87 -2.03 19.31
CA ARG A 28 -14.88 -3.23 20.16
C ARG A 28 -15.37 -4.46 19.39
N ALA A 29 -16.47 -4.34 18.66
CA ALA A 29 -17.01 -5.44 17.86
C ALA A 29 -16.02 -5.90 16.78
N SER A 30 -15.41 -4.96 16.05
CA SER A 30 -14.37 -5.26 15.05
C SER A 30 -13.18 -5.99 15.68
N ILE A 31 -12.67 -5.49 16.81
CA ILE A 31 -11.55 -6.10 17.55
C ILE A 31 -11.90 -7.51 18.03
N SER A 32 -13.09 -7.72 18.59
CA SER A 32 -13.54 -9.04 19.03
C SER A 32 -13.64 -10.04 17.88
N TYR A 33 -14.14 -9.61 16.72
CA TYR A 33 -14.25 -10.47 15.54
C TYR A 33 -12.86 -10.86 15.00
N GLN A 34 -12.01 -9.88 14.68
CA GLN A 34 -10.69 -10.13 14.10
C GLN A 34 -9.77 -10.95 15.02
N ARG A 35 -9.97 -10.87 16.34
CA ARG A 35 -9.18 -11.65 17.30
C ARG A 35 -9.44 -13.14 17.14
N ASN A 36 -10.68 -13.51 16.82
CA ASN A 36 -11.14 -14.90 16.76
C ASN A 36 -11.19 -15.46 15.33
N PHE A 37 -11.20 -14.61 14.30
CA PHE A 37 -11.25 -15.02 12.90
C PHE A 37 -9.96 -14.67 12.15
N LEU A 38 -9.22 -15.71 11.74
CA LEU A 38 -7.98 -15.57 10.97
C LEU A 38 -8.19 -15.50 9.46
N GLY A 39 -9.35 -15.93 8.95
CA GLY A 39 -9.61 -16.07 7.51
C GLY A 39 -9.40 -14.77 6.73
N ASP A 40 -9.80 -13.63 7.28
CA ASP A 40 -9.56 -12.32 6.67
C ASP A 40 -8.07 -12.02 6.51
N ARG A 41 -7.24 -12.38 7.48
CA ARG A 41 -5.79 -12.16 7.38
C ARG A 41 -5.20 -13.06 6.31
N GLN A 42 -5.60 -14.32 6.25
CA GLN A 42 -5.15 -15.27 5.24
C GLN A 42 -5.54 -14.82 3.83
N LEU A 43 -6.81 -14.51 3.59
CA LEU A 43 -7.30 -14.06 2.29
C LEU A 43 -6.65 -12.75 1.86
N LYS A 44 -6.45 -11.80 2.78
CA LYS A 44 -5.70 -10.57 2.48
C LYS A 44 -4.28 -10.90 1.99
N GLN A 45 -3.57 -11.82 2.63
CA GLN A 45 -2.20 -12.18 2.22
C GLN A 45 -2.17 -12.91 0.87
N ILE A 46 -3.17 -13.75 0.58
CA ILE A 46 -3.33 -14.37 -0.74
C ILE A 46 -3.52 -13.29 -1.81
N ASN A 47 -4.43 -12.34 -1.57
CA ASN A 47 -4.67 -11.23 -2.49
C ASN A 47 -3.44 -10.34 -2.69
N VAL A 48 -2.66 -10.09 -1.63
CA VAL A 48 -1.39 -9.33 -1.75
C VAL A 48 -0.38 -10.08 -2.62
N ARG A 49 -0.25 -11.39 -2.44
CA ARG A 49 0.65 -12.21 -3.24
C ARG A 49 0.23 -12.24 -4.71
N ASP A 50 -1.06 -12.39 -5.00
CA ASP A 50 -1.60 -12.33 -6.36
C ASP A 50 -1.34 -10.97 -7.02
N LEU A 51 -1.55 -9.85 -6.32
CA LEU A 51 -1.25 -8.54 -6.88
C LEU A 51 0.26 -8.36 -7.14
N LYS A 52 1.12 -8.74 -6.18
CA LYS A 52 2.57 -8.61 -6.33
C LYS A 52 3.09 -9.44 -7.50
N SER A 53 2.63 -10.69 -7.66
CA SER A 53 3.07 -11.55 -8.77
C SER A 53 2.62 -11.02 -10.13
N ARG A 54 1.42 -10.46 -10.23
CA ARG A 54 0.93 -9.80 -11.47
C ARG A 54 1.75 -8.56 -11.81
N PHE A 55 2.05 -7.73 -10.83
CA PHE A 55 2.89 -6.55 -11.03
C PHE A 55 4.32 -6.92 -11.43
N GLU A 56 4.91 -7.95 -10.82
CA GLU A 56 6.21 -8.48 -11.20
C GLU A 56 6.22 -8.98 -12.65
N ALA A 57 5.19 -9.74 -13.06
CA ALA A 57 5.05 -10.22 -14.44
C ALA A 57 4.89 -9.10 -15.49
N LEU A 58 4.47 -7.91 -15.06
CA LEU A 58 4.29 -6.71 -15.90
C LEU A 58 5.43 -5.69 -15.75
N ASP A 59 6.52 -6.10 -15.09
CA ASP A 59 7.69 -5.26 -14.80
C ASP A 59 7.35 -3.96 -14.02
N ILE A 60 6.28 -3.99 -13.23
CA ILE A 60 5.85 -2.85 -12.41
C ILE A 60 6.78 -2.73 -11.18
N PRO A 61 7.35 -1.54 -10.90
CA PRO A 61 8.35 -1.34 -9.86
C PRO A 61 7.75 -1.30 -8.45
N VAL A 62 7.35 -2.47 -7.94
CA VAL A 62 6.91 -2.62 -6.55
C VAL A 62 8.12 -2.49 -5.63
N ILE A 63 8.05 -1.57 -4.67
CA ILE A 63 9.06 -1.43 -3.62
C ILE A 63 9.02 -2.70 -2.75
N PRO A 64 10.11 -3.49 -2.68
CA PRO A 64 10.11 -4.74 -1.95
C PRO A 64 9.80 -4.55 -0.46
N GLY A 65 8.96 -5.41 0.10
CA GLY A 65 8.60 -5.38 1.52
C GLY A 65 7.74 -6.56 1.95
N PRO A 66 7.87 -7.02 3.21
CA PRO A 66 7.29 -8.29 3.67
C PRO A 66 5.83 -8.15 4.13
N SER A 67 5.27 -6.94 4.02
CA SER A 67 3.94 -6.59 4.51
C SER A 67 2.87 -6.67 3.42
N HIS A 68 1.63 -6.36 3.82
CA HIS A 68 0.44 -6.30 2.97
C HIS A 68 0.33 -5.03 2.12
N ILE A 69 1.26 -4.08 2.28
CA ILE A 69 1.30 -2.85 1.47
C ILE A 69 2.01 -3.17 0.16
N VAL A 70 1.49 -2.67 -0.95
CA VAL A 70 2.08 -2.80 -2.29
C VAL A 70 2.37 -1.39 -2.82
N PRO A 71 3.53 -0.79 -2.46
CA PRO A 71 3.91 0.53 -2.96
C PRO A 71 4.56 0.38 -4.34
N VAL A 72 4.07 1.12 -5.34
CA VAL A 72 4.64 1.15 -6.69
C VAL A 72 5.39 2.46 -6.88
N LEU A 73 6.70 2.38 -7.12
CA LEU A 73 7.58 3.53 -7.31
C LEU A 73 7.29 4.22 -8.64
N VAL A 74 7.18 5.55 -8.62
CA VAL A 74 7.07 6.39 -9.81
C VAL A 74 8.25 7.35 -9.89
N GLY A 75 8.62 7.94 -8.75
CA GLY A 75 9.82 8.77 -8.57
C GLY A 75 9.75 10.19 -9.15
N ASP A 76 8.54 10.64 -9.49
CA ASP A 76 8.26 12.03 -9.85
C ASP A 76 6.86 12.43 -9.36
N PRO A 77 6.70 13.57 -8.66
CA PRO A 77 5.42 13.95 -8.05
C PRO A 77 4.34 14.31 -9.06
N VAL A 78 4.72 14.86 -10.23
CA VAL A 78 3.78 15.26 -11.28
C VAL A 78 3.25 14.02 -11.98
N LEU A 79 4.15 13.11 -12.39
CA LEU A 79 3.77 11.83 -13.00
C LEU A 79 2.95 10.97 -12.04
N THR A 80 3.30 10.94 -10.74
CA THR A 80 2.53 10.15 -9.74
C THR A 80 1.10 10.66 -9.64
N LYS A 81 0.91 11.98 -9.63
CA LYS A 81 -0.42 12.58 -9.62
C LYS A 81 -1.17 12.30 -10.93
N GLN A 82 -0.52 12.45 -12.08
CA GLN A 82 -1.14 12.15 -13.38
C GLN A 82 -1.57 10.69 -13.49
N ALA A 83 -0.76 9.75 -13.01
CA ALA A 83 -1.10 8.32 -12.97
C ALA A 83 -2.32 8.05 -12.09
N SER A 84 -2.37 8.64 -10.89
CA SER A 84 -3.52 8.59 -9.99
C SER A 84 -4.79 9.12 -10.66
N ASP A 85 -4.71 10.30 -11.29
CA ASP A 85 -5.84 10.94 -11.97
C ASP A 85 -6.33 10.10 -13.16
N MET A 86 -5.42 9.54 -13.96
CA MET A 86 -5.74 8.68 -15.11
C MET A 86 -6.37 7.35 -14.68
N LEU A 87 -5.82 6.70 -13.64
CA LEU A 87 -6.39 5.48 -13.07
C LEU A 87 -7.84 5.71 -12.63
N LEU A 88 -8.12 6.85 -12.00
CA LEU A 88 -9.48 7.19 -11.59
C LEU A 88 -10.38 7.48 -12.80
N ALA A 89 -9.97 8.42 -13.67
CA ALA A 89 -10.82 8.94 -14.73
C ALA A 89 -11.08 7.92 -15.86
N LYS A 90 -10.06 7.14 -16.25
CA LYS A 90 -10.13 6.21 -17.39
C LYS A 90 -10.44 4.79 -16.97
N HIS A 91 -9.92 4.35 -15.82
CA HIS A 91 -10.01 2.96 -15.38
C HIS A 91 -10.98 2.73 -14.22
N ASN A 92 -11.54 3.80 -13.64
CA ASN A 92 -12.37 3.76 -12.43
C ASN A 92 -11.64 3.06 -11.26
N VAL A 93 -10.33 3.32 -11.13
CA VAL A 93 -9.45 2.81 -10.09
C VAL A 93 -8.98 3.99 -9.25
N TYR A 94 -9.41 4.05 -8.00
CA TYR A 94 -8.93 5.08 -7.08
C TYR A 94 -7.69 4.59 -6.33
N VAL A 95 -6.56 5.26 -6.53
CA VAL A 95 -5.34 5.11 -5.73
C VAL A 95 -4.71 6.47 -5.53
N GLN A 96 -4.33 6.79 -4.29
CA GLN A 96 -3.76 8.09 -3.95
C GLN A 96 -2.27 8.14 -4.32
N ALA A 97 -1.88 9.23 -4.99
CA ALA A 97 -0.47 9.62 -5.14
C ALA A 97 0.15 10.02 -3.79
N ILE A 98 1.27 9.41 -3.43
CA ILE A 98 2.02 9.71 -2.20
C ILE A 98 3.29 10.47 -2.57
N ASN A 99 3.33 11.75 -2.21
CA ASN A 99 4.41 12.68 -2.52
C ASN A 99 5.02 13.27 -1.22
N TYR A 100 6.03 14.13 -1.35
CA TYR A 100 6.57 14.94 -0.25
C TYR A 100 5.47 15.75 0.47
N PRO A 101 5.48 15.87 1.81
CA PRO A 101 6.50 15.42 2.77
C PRO A 101 6.36 13.97 3.27
N THR A 102 5.36 13.22 2.79
CA THR A 102 5.10 11.84 3.26
C THR A 102 6.21 10.87 2.88
N VAL A 103 6.83 11.09 1.72
CA VAL A 103 8.02 10.36 1.24
C VAL A 103 9.08 11.35 0.75
N ALA A 104 10.33 10.90 0.68
CA ALA A 104 11.41 11.71 0.14
C ALA A 104 11.15 12.07 -1.34
N ARG A 105 11.68 13.21 -1.78
CA ARG A 105 11.60 13.61 -3.19
C ARG A 105 12.38 12.60 -4.04
N GLY A 106 11.80 12.18 -5.17
CA GLY A 106 12.33 11.12 -6.02
C GLY A 106 11.83 9.72 -5.62
N GLU A 107 11.17 9.56 -4.47
CA GLU A 107 10.57 8.31 -4.04
C GLU A 107 9.02 8.34 -4.04
N GLU A 108 8.44 9.23 -4.84
CA GLU A 108 7.00 9.33 -5.03
C GLU A 108 6.43 8.02 -5.56
N ARG A 109 5.25 7.64 -5.05
CA ARG A 109 4.72 6.30 -5.25
C ARG A 109 3.20 6.25 -5.20
N LEU A 110 2.62 5.26 -5.87
CA LEU A 110 1.22 4.85 -5.69
C LEU A 110 1.17 3.79 -4.59
N ARG A 111 0.27 3.96 -3.60
CA ARG A 111 0.17 3.03 -2.47
C ARG A 111 -1.09 2.17 -2.58
N PHE A 112 -0.94 0.93 -3.02
CA PHE A 112 -2.03 -0.03 -3.07
C PHE A 112 -2.15 -0.80 -1.74
N THR A 113 -3.39 -0.98 -1.29
CA THR A 113 -3.73 -1.77 -0.10
C THR A 113 -4.93 -2.65 -0.41
N VAL A 114 -4.65 -3.86 -0.87
CA VAL A 114 -5.71 -4.87 -1.10
C VAL A 114 -6.25 -5.38 0.23
N THR A 115 -7.52 -5.78 0.20
CA THR A 115 -8.28 -6.28 1.34
C THR A 115 -8.88 -7.64 0.98
N PRO A 116 -9.46 -8.38 1.96
CA PRO A 116 -10.20 -9.61 1.68
C PRO A 116 -11.37 -9.42 0.72
N GLY A 117 -11.94 -8.21 0.65
CA GLY A 117 -13.07 -7.90 -0.23
C GLY A 117 -12.71 -7.62 -1.68
N HIS A 118 -11.42 -7.53 -2.02
CA HIS A 118 -10.99 -7.40 -3.41
C HIS A 118 -10.98 -8.78 -4.07
N THR A 119 -11.72 -8.95 -5.16
CA THR A 119 -11.79 -10.22 -5.88
C THR A 119 -10.59 -10.41 -6.82
N VAL A 120 -10.35 -11.64 -7.25
CA VAL A 120 -9.27 -11.97 -8.20
C VAL A 120 -9.44 -11.20 -9.52
N GLU A 121 -10.67 -11.03 -9.99
CA GLU A 121 -10.99 -10.28 -11.20
C GLU A 121 -10.70 -8.79 -11.05
N GLN A 122 -10.99 -8.22 -9.87
CA GLN A 122 -10.67 -6.83 -9.57
C GLN A 122 -9.15 -6.62 -9.50
N ILE A 123 -8.41 -7.56 -8.92
CA ILE A 123 -6.94 -7.52 -8.85
C ILE A 123 -6.33 -7.65 -10.25
N ALA A 124 -6.85 -8.55 -11.09
CA ALA A 124 -6.43 -8.68 -12.48
C ALA A 124 -6.68 -7.40 -13.28
N ARG A 125 -7.90 -6.83 -13.18
CA ARG A 125 -8.25 -5.55 -13.82
C ARG A 125 -7.35 -4.41 -13.35
N LEU A 126 -7.05 -4.35 -12.04
CA LEU A 126 -6.13 -3.36 -11.48
C LEU A 126 -4.74 -3.48 -12.13
N ALA A 127 -4.20 -4.69 -12.23
CA ALA A 127 -2.89 -4.92 -12.84
C ALA A 127 -2.82 -4.41 -14.28
N THR A 128 -3.83 -4.73 -15.10
CA THR A 128 -3.94 -4.24 -16.48
C THR A 128 -4.11 -2.73 -16.57
N ALA A 129 -4.90 -2.12 -15.68
CA ALA A 129 -5.09 -0.66 -15.65
C ALA A 129 -3.79 0.09 -15.31
N VAL A 130 -3.03 -0.41 -14.33
CA VAL A 130 -1.73 0.15 -13.95
C VAL A 130 -0.74 -0.01 -15.10
N ASP A 131 -0.67 -1.17 -15.73
CA ASP A 131 0.21 -1.39 -16.88
C ASP A 131 -0.10 -0.45 -18.06
N SER A 132 -1.38 -0.30 -18.41
CA SER A 132 -1.82 0.65 -19.43
C SER A 132 -1.41 2.09 -19.08
N THR A 133 -1.61 2.49 -17.82
CA THR A 133 -1.27 3.84 -17.35
C THR A 133 0.25 4.09 -17.40
N PHE A 134 1.04 3.10 -16.98
CA PHE A 134 2.51 3.19 -17.00
C PHE A 134 3.03 3.32 -18.43
N SER A 135 2.49 2.54 -19.37
CA SER A 135 2.85 2.63 -20.78
C SER A 135 2.47 3.97 -21.40
N GLU A 136 1.27 4.48 -21.12
CA GLU A 136 0.77 5.74 -21.68
C GLU A 136 1.53 6.96 -21.16
N LEU A 137 1.92 6.94 -19.88
CA LEU A 137 2.66 8.04 -19.25
C LEU A 137 4.19 7.89 -19.34
N GLY A 138 4.69 6.80 -19.93
CA GLY A 138 6.13 6.54 -20.00
C GLY A 138 6.79 6.42 -18.63
N ILE A 139 6.10 5.83 -17.65
CA ILE A 139 6.63 5.64 -16.29
C ILE A 139 7.63 4.48 -16.30
N LYS A 140 8.78 4.70 -15.65
CA LYS A 140 9.87 3.72 -15.53
C LYS A 140 9.38 2.39 -14.95
N ARG A 141 9.79 1.31 -15.58
CA ARG A 141 9.59 -0.08 -15.14
C ARG A 141 10.73 -0.53 -14.22
N THR A 142 10.63 -1.72 -13.63
CA THR A 142 11.68 -2.24 -12.74
C THR A 142 13.02 -2.37 -13.48
N THR A 143 12.99 -2.80 -14.74
CA THR A 143 14.18 -2.88 -15.59
C THR A 143 14.84 -1.51 -15.83
N ASP A 144 14.06 -0.46 -16.04
CA ASP A 144 14.57 0.91 -16.19
C ASP A 144 15.26 1.39 -14.91
N TRP A 145 14.64 1.14 -13.74
CA TRP A 145 15.26 1.47 -12.45
C TRP A 145 16.56 0.70 -12.23
N LYS A 146 16.60 -0.57 -12.60
CA LYS A 146 17.82 -1.39 -12.51
C LYS A 146 18.94 -0.83 -13.41
N ALA A 147 18.62 -0.38 -14.62
CA ALA A 147 19.59 0.26 -15.52
C ALA A 147 20.17 1.56 -14.94
N LEU A 148 19.42 2.24 -14.08
CA LEU A 148 19.85 3.44 -13.35
C LEU A 148 20.59 3.15 -12.02
N GLY A 149 20.85 1.88 -11.70
CA GLY A 149 21.50 1.44 -10.46
C GLY A 149 20.54 1.19 -9.28
N GLY A 150 19.23 1.26 -9.53
CA GLY A 150 18.18 1.06 -8.55
C GLY A 150 17.81 2.31 -7.75
N HIS A 151 16.59 2.33 -7.22
CA HIS A 151 16.12 3.42 -6.35
C HIS A 151 15.02 2.93 -5.41
N ALA A 152 14.97 3.47 -4.17
CA ALA A 152 14.00 3.07 -3.15
C ALA A 152 13.84 1.54 -3.00
N ASN A 153 14.95 0.80 -3.07
CA ASN A 153 15.04 -0.67 -3.08
C ASN A 153 14.50 -1.41 -4.32
N VAL A 154 14.00 -0.70 -5.33
CA VAL A 154 13.63 -1.27 -6.64
C VAL A 154 14.89 -1.35 -7.51
N GLY A 155 15.14 -2.52 -8.12
CA GLY A 155 16.22 -2.69 -9.09
C GLY A 155 17.64 -2.59 -8.52
N MET A 156 17.82 -2.68 -7.20
CA MET A 156 19.15 -2.61 -6.56
C MET A 156 19.99 -3.85 -6.91
N PRO A 157 21.31 -3.69 -7.21
CA PRO A 157 22.18 -4.82 -7.57
C PRO A 157 22.35 -5.85 -6.45
N ASP A 158 22.34 -5.41 -5.18
CA ASP A 158 22.53 -6.26 -3.99
C ASP A 158 21.23 -6.46 -3.19
N ALA A 159 20.07 -6.49 -3.89
CA ALA A 159 18.78 -6.65 -3.23
C ALA A 159 18.70 -7.99 -2.46
N LYS A 160 18.43 -7.92 -1.16
CA LYS A 160 18.19 -9.11 -0.34
C LYS A 160 16.78 -9.66 -0.62
N PRO A 161 16.59 -11.00 -0.62
CA PRO A 161 15.26 -11.59 -0.67
C PRO A 161 14.38 -11.06 0.46
N VAL A 162 13.11 -10.80 0.16
CA VAL A 162 12.14 -10.34 1.14
C VAL A 162 11.31 -11.53 1.61
N GLU A 163 11.55 -11.98 2.83
CA GLU A 163 10.78 -13.04 3.46
C GLU A 163 9.42 -12.52 3.94
N PRO A 164 8.29 -13.07 3.47
CA PRO A 164 6.96 -12.68 3.94
C PRO A 164 6.78 -12.93 5.44
N ILE A 165 6.07 -12.04 6.13
CA ILE A 165 5.72 -12.25 7.56
C ILE A 165 4.76 -13.44 7.73
N TRP A 166 3.92 -13.70 6.73
CA TRP A 166 2.96 -14.81 6.72
C TRP A 166 3.49 -15.91 5.81
N THR A 167 3.79 -17.05 6.40
CA THR A 167 4.19 -18.27 5.69
C THR A 167 2.99 -18.95 5.04
N ASP A 168 3.27 -19.88 4.13
CA ASP A 168 2.28 -20.78 3.52
C ASP A 168 1.64 -21.74 4.54
#